data_AF-A0A165FK07-F1
#
_entry.id   AF-A0A165FK07-F1
#
_cell.length_a   1.000
_cell.length_b   1.000
_cell.length_c   1.000
_cell.angle_alpha   90.00
_cell.angle_beta   90.00
_cell.angle_gamma   90.00
#
_symmetry.space_group_name_H-M   'P 1'
#
loop_
_entity.id
_entity.type
_entity.pdbx_description
1 polymer ?
#
loop_
_entity_poly.entity_id
_entity_poly.type
_entity_poly.pdbx_seq_one_letter_code
_entity_poly.pdbx_strand_id
1 'polypeptide(L)'
;LSPADPYTDITRLRLQPSSLARHPCLYPGASFAGTQRSGRHAYEVRVTLATVDLAAAHVCGYLRIKGLTDDYPELTTYFDADVITSTGGGNGFRTPKSWGACESRDWQHWTRFPAFRRLKLNDLDQRPEAGEGAVFMRWKEKFLVPDHRVKDITGASFAGFYYVCVDLDPSASSSS
;
A
#
# COMPACT_ATOMS: atom_id res chain seq x y z
N LEU A 1 17.31 27.33 19.51
CA LEU A 1 17.10 25.90 19.20
C LEU A 1 18.18 25.52 18.19
N SER A 2 19.12 24.63 18.55
CA SER A 2 20.16 24.18 17.63
C SER A 2 19.55 23.40 16.46
N PRO A 3 20.12 23.50 15.24
CA PRO A 3 19.64 22.72 14.10
C PRO A 3 19.82 21.22 14.36
N ALA A 4 18.84 20.41 13.94
CA ALA A 4 18.89 18.96 14.09
C ALA A 4 20.04 18.36 13.26
N ASP A 5 20.81 17.46 13.87
CA ASP A 5 21.91 16.75 13.21
C ASP A 5 21.33 15.67 12.26
N PRO A 6 21.57 15.79 10.94
CA PRO A 6 21.02 14.87 9.95
C PRO A 6 21.56 13.44 10.07
N TYR A 7 22.65 13.21 10.81
CA TYR A 7 23.23 11.89 11.00
C TYR A 7 22.64 11.12 12.19
N THR A 8 21.97 11.81 13.12
CA THR A 8 21.37 11.20 14.32
C THR A 8 19.85 11.34 14.39
N ASP A 9 19.24 12.30 13.68
CA ASP A 9 17.80 12.59 13.76
C ASP A 9 17.05 12.39 12.43
N ILE A 10 17.43 11.34 11.70
CA ILE A 10 16.79 10.92 10.43
C ILE A 10 15.29 10.63 10.60
N THR A 11 14.87 10.19 11.79
CA THR A 11 13.47 9.90 12.09
C THR A 11 12.66 11.20 12.11
N ARG A 12 13.11 12.28 12.77
CA ARG A 12 12.37 13.55 12.79
C ARG A 12 12.36 14.27 11.44
N LEU A 13 13.41 14.13 10.63
CA LEU A 13 13.44 14.74 9.30
C LEU A 13 12.41 14.10 8.35
N ARG A 14 12.10 12.80 8.52
CA ARG A 14 11.11 12.07 7.72
C ARG A 14 9.68 12.21 8.26
N LEU A 15 9.53 12.48 9.55
CA LEU A 15 8.23 12.68 10.18
C LEU A 15 7.84 14.16 10.09
N GLN A 16 7.27 14.59 8.96
CA GLN A 16 6.65 15.91 8.90
C GLN A 16 5.43 15.95 9.84
N PRO A 17 5.37 16.87 10.82
CA PRO A 17 4.26 16.91 11.79
C PRO A 17 2.88 17.04 11.13
N SER A 18 2.81 17.71 9.97
CA SER A 18 1.59 17.89 9.18
C SER A 18 1.12 16.60 8.46
N SER A 19 2.05 15.76 7.99
CA SER A 19 1.69 14.50 7.33
C SER A 19 1.24 13.46 8.35
N LEU A 20 1.89 13.39 9.51
CA LEU A 20 1.47 12.54 10.63
C LEU A 20 0.10 12.95 11.20
N ALA A 21 -0.18 14.25 11.29
CA ALA A 21 -1.49 14.73 11.74
C ALA A 21 -2.62 14.32 10.78
N ARG A 22 -2.34 14.23 9.47
CA ARG A 22 -3.32 13.85 8.44
C ARG A 22 -3.41 12.33 8.23
N HIS A 23 -2.30 11.61 8.41
CA HIS A 23 -2.15 10.20 8.12
C HIS A 23 -1.37 9.49 9.25
N PRO A 24 -1.95 9.36 10.46
CA PRO A 24 -1.22 8.98 11.66
C PRO A 24 -0.63 7.57 11.63
N CYS A 25 -1.14 6.70 10.75
CA CYS A 25 -0.63 5.34 10.58
C CYS A 25 0.38 5.18 9.43
N LEU A 26 0.55 6.18 8.57
CA LEU A 26 1.44 6.10 7.41
C LEU A 26 2.76 6.83 7.68
N TYR A 27 3.71 6.11 8.28
CA TYR A 27 5.04 6.63 8.54
C TYR A 27 6.12 5.53 8.38
N PRO A 28 7.38 5.90 8.12
CA PRO A 28 8.48 4.94 8.08
C PRO A 28 8.60 4.16 9.40
N GLY A 29 8.57 2.83 9.31
CA GLY A 29 8.58 1.91 10.45
C GLY A 29 7.20 1.47 10.93
N ALA A 30 6.11 2.06 10.42
CA ALA A 30 4.76 1.62 10.75
C ALA A 30 4.57 0.15 10.37
N SER A 31 4.00 -0.64 11.29
CA SER A 31 3.81 -2.07 11.13
C SER A 31 2.35 -2.46 11.33
N PHE A 32 1.86 -3.33 10.45
CA PHE A 32 0.48 -3.78 10.41
C PHE A 32 0.44 -5.30 10.41
N ALA A 33 -0.48 -5.88 11.16
CA ALA A 33 -0.70 -7.32 11.20
C ALA A 33 -2.14 -7.64 10.76
N GLY A 34 -2.31 -8.73 10.02
CA GLY A 34 -3.60 -9.12 9.49
C GLY A 34 -3.56 -10.49 8.82
N THR A 35 -4.46 -10.69 7.86
CA THR A 35 -4.64 -11.99 7.21
C THR A 35 -4.92 -11.82 5.73
N GLN A 36 -4.24 -12.61 4.89
CA GLN A 36 -4.61 -12.81 3.49
C GLN A 36 -5.49 -14.05 3.37
N ARG A 37 -6.64 -13.95 2.70
CA ARG A 37 -7.60 -15.05 2.54
C ARG A 37 -7.74 -15.44 1.07
N SER A 38 -7.72 -16.75 0.81
CA SER A 38 -7.98 -17.34 -0.51
C SER A 38 -8.85 -18.58 -0.36
N GLY A 39 -10.12 -18.48 -0.78
CA GLY A 39 -11.10 -19.54 -0.57
C GLY A 39 -11.24 -19.89 0.92
N ARG A 40 -10.84 -21.12 1.29
CA ARG A 40 -10.87 -21.63 2.67
C ARG A 40 -9.57 -21.37 3.44
N HIS A 41 -8.51 -20.92 2.77
CA HIS A 41 -7.21 -20.69 3.38
C HIS A 41 -7.09 -19.25 3.90
N ALA A 42 -6.39 -19.11 5.02
CA ALA A 42 -6.10 -17.85 5.68
C ALA A 42 -4.66 -17.85 6.18
N TYR A 43 -3.88 -16.85 5.80
CA TYR A 43 -2.45 -16.76 6.08
C TYR A 43 -2.16 -15.51 6.92
N GLU A 44 -1.39 -15.65 7.99
CA GLU A 44 -0.91 -14.49 8.77
C GLU A 44 -0.03 -13.63 7.86
N VAL A 45 -0.34 -12.33 7.81
CA VAL A 45 0.44 -11.34 7.08
C VAL A 45 0.89 -10.24 8.03
N ARG A 46 2.14 -9.81 7.87
CA ARG A 46 2.68 -8.60 8.48
C ARG A 46 3.24 -7.70 7.40
N VAL A 47 2.92 -6.42 7.47
CA VAL A 47 3.44 -5.39 6.57
C VAL A 47 4.23 -4.40 7.40
N THR A 48 5.40 -3.99 6.93
CA THR A 48 6.19 -2.91 7.55
C THR A 48 6.58 -1.91 6.48
N LEU A 49 6.19 -0.65 6.68
CA LEU A 49 6.53 0.44 5.77
C LEU A 49 7.98 0.85 6.01
N ALA A 50 8.81 0.81 4.98
CA ALA A 50 10.21 1.22 5.05
C ALA A 50 10.35 2.73 4.78
N THR A 51 9.68 3.22 3.73
CA THR A 51 9.67 4.63 3.34
C THR A 51 8.24 5.06 3.00
N VAL A 52 7.88 6.28 3.39
CA VAL A 52 6.59 6.89 3.06
C VAL A 52 6.86 8.31 2.56
N ASP A 53 6.66 8.53 1.26
CA ASP A 53 6.77 9.84 0.62
C ASP A 53 5.50 10.12 -0.19
N LEU A 54 4.47 10.62 0.51
CA LEU A 54 3.19 10.94 -0.11
C LEU A 54 3.29 12.11 -1.10
N ALA A 55 4.30 12.97 -0.96
CA ALA A 55 4.54 14.09 -1.88
C ALA A 55 5.13 13.62 -3.21
N ALA A 56 5.91 12.54 -3.20
CA ALA A 56 6.35 11.84 -4.40
C ALA A 56 5.39 10.73 -4.87
N ALA A 57 4.21 10.63 -4.24
CA ALA A 57 3.22 9.58 -4.49
C ALA A 57 3.79 8.14 -4.38
N HIS A 58 4.76 7.94 -3.47
CA HIS A 58 5.49 6.67 -3.33
C HIS A 58 5.55 6.19 -1.88
N VAL A 59 5.35 4.88 -1.71
CA VAL A 59 5.58 4.16 -0.46
C VAL A 59 6.33 2.89 -0.79
N CYS A 60 7.18 2.39 0.11
CA CYS A 60 7.72 1.05 -0.03
C CYS A 60 7.85 0.35 1.32
N GLY A 61 8.01 -0.96 1.29
CA GLY A 61 8.08 -1.76 2.51
C GLY A 61 8.25 -3.24 2.26
N TYR A 62 7.98 -4.00 3.32
CA TYR A 62 8.08 -5.44 3.32
C TYR A 62 6.73 -6.07 3.63
N LEU A 63 6.35 -7.08 2.87
CA LEU A 63 5.20 -7.95 3.14
C LEU A 63 5.73 -9.32 3.53
N ARG A 64 5.37 -9.76 4.73
CA ARG A 64 5.71 -11.08 5.28
C ARG A 64 4.44 -11.91 5.37
N ILE A 65 4.46 -13.12 4.83
CA ILE A 65 3.34 -14.06 4.85
C ILE A 65 3.80 -15.42 5.39
N LYS A 66 2.99 -16.03 6.26
CA LYS A 66 3.29 -17.33 6.87
C LYS A 66 2.39 -18.44 6.33
N GLY A 67 2.98 -19.63 6.18
CA GLY A 67 2.29 -20.87 5.85
C GLY A 67 1.76 -20.92 4.42
N LEU A 68 2.28 -20.09 3.50
CA LEU A 68 1.84 -20.07 2.11
C LEU A 68 2.26 -21.32 1.34
N THR A 69 3.43 -21.87 1.67
CA THR A 69 4.02 -23.07 1.05
C THR A 69 4.65 -23.95 2.12
N ASP A 70 4.77 -25.25 1.87
CA ASP A 70 5.39 -26.19 2.81
C ASP A 70 6.91 -25.98 2.92
N ASP A 71 7.58 -25.69 1.79
CA ASP A 71 9.03 -25.52 1.72
C ASP A 71 9.51 -24.21 2.36
N TYR A 72 8.66 -23.18 2.31
CA TYR A 72 8.92 -21.89 2.92
C TYR A 72 7.81 -21.56 3.93
N PRO A 73 8.01 -21.90 5.22
CA PRO A 73 7.01 -21.64 6.26
C PRO A 73 6.73 -20.14 6.41
N GLU A 74 7.63 -19.31 5.90
CA GLU A 74 7.51 -17.88 5.86
C GLU A 74 8.22 -17.29 4.64
N LEU A 75 7.54 -16.36 3.98
CA LEU A 75 8.06 -15.62 2.84
C LEU A 75 8.00 -14.13 3.15
N THR A 76 9.06 -13.40 2.79
CA THR A 76 9.09 -11.94 2.87
C THR A 76 9.48 -11.35 1.53
N THR A 77 8.68 -10.43 1.03
CA THR A 77 8.92 -9.71 -0.22
C THR A 77 9.09 -8.21 0.05
N TYR A 78 9.94 -7.57 -0.75
CA TYR A 78 9.94 -6.11 -0.86
C TYR A 78 8.87 -5.68 -1.87
N PHE A 79 8.16 -4.58 -1.57
CA PHE A 79 7.20 -3.97 -2.49
C PHE A 79 7.46 -2.46 -2.65
N ASP A 80 7.18 -1.97 -3.86
CA ASP A 80 6.92 -0.55 -4.10
C ASP A 80 5.42 -0.32 -4.19
N ALA A 81 4.98 0.89 -3.86
CA ALA A 81 3.59 1.29 -3.89
C ALA A 81 3.40 2.63 -4.56
N ASP A 82 2.45 2.64 -5.52
CA ASP A 82 1.96 3.85 -6.17
C ASP A 82 0.81 4.42 -5.35
N VAL A 83 0.97 5.61 -4.79
CA VAL A 83 -0.11 6.33 -4.10
C VAL A 83 -1.01 7.00 -5.13
N ILE A 84 -2.32 6.83 -5.00
CA ILE A 84 -3.31 7.50 -5.86
C ILE A 84 -3.54 8.91 -5.31
N THR A 85 -3.21 9.92 -6.11
CA THR A 85 -3.29 11.32 -5.68
C THR A 85 -3.30 12.27 -6.87
N SER A 86 -3.93 13.43 -6.71
CA SER A 86 -3.87 14.55 -7.64
C SER A 86 -2.57 15.35 -7.57
N THR A 87 -1.80 15.24 -6.49
CA THR A 87 -0.57 15.99 -6.25
C THR A 87 0.70 15.17 -6.57
N GLY A 88 1.84 15.84 -6.75
CA GLY A 88 3.15 15.17 -6.61
C GLY A 88 3.53 14.13 -7.67
N GLY A 89 3.38 14.44 -8.96
CA GLY A 89 3.60 13.47 -10.05
C GLY A 89 2.46 12.44 -10.22
N GLY A 90 1.32 12.71 -9.56
CA GLY A 90 0.38 11.73 -9.07
C GLY A 90 -0.13 10.64 -10.01
N ASN A 91 -0.44 9.50 -9.40
CA ASN A 91 -1.05 8.35 -10.07
C ASN A 91 -2.58 8.45 -10.00
N GLY A 92 -3.26 8.05 -11.08
CA GLY A 92 -4.72 7.89 -11.12
C GLY A 92 -5.16 6.48 -10.72
N PHE A 93 -6.47 6.23 -10.67
CA PHE A 93 -7.01 4.91 -10.29
C PHE A 93 -6.80 3.84 -11.38
N ARG A 94 -6.61 4.27 -12.64
CA ARG A 94 -6.24 3.39 -13.76
C ARG A 94 -4.85 2.79 -13.55
N THR A 95 -4.77 1.47 -13.60
CA THR A 95 -3.50 0.75 -13.43
C THR A 95 -2.63 0.87 -14.69
N PRO A 96 -1.29 0.99 -14.58
CA PRO A 96 -0.40 0.96 -15.73
C PRO A 96 -0.60 -0.29 -16.59
N LYS A 97 -0.65 -0.13 -17.91
CA LYS A 97 -0.87 -1.24 -18.86
C LYS A 97 0.15 -2.38 -18.70
N SER A 98 1.37 -2.07 -18.27
CA SER A 98 2.43 -3.05 -18.03
C SER A 98 2.13 -4.05 -16.91
N TRP A 99 1.14 -3.78 -16.05
CA TRP A 99 0.74 -4.68 -14.96
C TRP A 99 -0.45 -5.58 -15.34
N GLY A 100 -0.92 -5.50 -16.60
CA GLY A 100 -1.92 -6.41 -17.16
C GLY A 100 -3.32 -6.29 -16.55
N ALA A 101 -3.65 -5.14 -15.95
CA ALA A 101 -5.01 -4.81 -15.54
C ALA A 101 -5.70 -3.96 -16.62
N CYS A 102 -6.99 -4.25 -16.86
CA CYS A 102 -7.86 -3.40 -17.67
C CYS A 102 -8.77 -2.57 -16.76
N GLU A 103 -9.36 -1.53 -17.33
CA GLU A 103 -10.27 -0.62 -16.62
C GLU A 103 -11.44 -1.32 -15.92
N SER A 104 -12.06 -2.31 -16.58
CA SER A 104 -13.14 -3.09 -15.97
C SER A 104 -12.67 -3.80 -14.69
N ARG A 105 -11.43 -4.30 -14.68
CA ARG A 105 -10.84 -4.94 -13.50
C ARG A 105 -10.52 -3.91 -12.41
N ASP A 106 -9.99 -2.75 -12.79
CA ASP A 106 -9.77 -1.65 -11.84
C ASP A 106 -11.07 -1.26 -11.12
N TRP A 107 -12.16 -1.05 -11.87
CA TRP A 107 -13.48 -0.80 -11.29
C TRP A 107 -13.93 -1.91 -10.34
N GLN A 108 -13.79 -3.17 -10.75
CA GLN A 108 -14.21 -4.33 -9.94
C GLN A 108 -13.47 -4.42 -8.60
N HIS A 109 -12.21 -3.98 -8.54
CA HIS A 109 -11.43 -3.99 -7.31
C HIS A 109 -11.65 -2.74 -6.46
N TRP A 110 -11.57 -1.55 -7.06
CA TRP A 110 -11.72 -0.29 -6.32
C TRP A 110 -13.09 -0.16 -5.66
N THR A 111 -14.17 -0.59 -6.33
CA THR A 111 -15.54 -0.54 -5.78
C THR A 111 -15.76 -1.44 -4.56
N ARG A 112 -14.84 -2.38 -4.26
CA ARG A 112 -14.89 -3.17 -3.03
C ARG A 112 -14.60 -2.34 -1.79
N PHE A 113 -13.93 -1.19 -1.93
CA PHE A 113 -13.66 -0.31 -0.80
C PHE A 113 -14.82 0.67 -0.60
N PRO A 114 -15.44 0.72 0.60
CA PRO A 114 -16.47 1.72 0.91
C PRO A 114 -15.99 3.15 0.67
N ALA A 115 -14.75 3.47 1.03
CA ALA A 115 -14.16 4.78 0.81
C ALA A 115 -14.14 5.20 -0.66
N PHE A 116 -13.82 4.27 -1.57
CA PHE A 116 -13.83 4.55 -3.01
C PHE A 116 -15.24 4.84 -3.52
N ARG A 117 -16.25 4.09 -3.05
CA ARG A 117 -17.65 4.32 -3.43
C ARG A 117 -18.16 5.71 -3.01
N ARG A 118 -17.64 6.28 -1.91
CA ARG A 118 -18.00 7.63 -1.44
C ARG A 118 -17.54 8.73 -2.40
N LEU A 119 -16.51 8.47 -3.19
CA LEU A 119 -15.97 9.44 -4.16
C LEU A 119 -16.93 9.71 -5.32
N LYS A 120 -17.89 8.79 -5.58
CA LYS A 120 -18.87 8.90 -6.67
C LYS A 120 -18.23 9.27 -8.02
N LEU A 121 -17.07 8.67 -8.30
CA LEU A 121 -16.36 8.89 -9.55
C LEU A 121 -17.17 8.34 -10.73
N ASN A 122 -17.11 9.05 -11.85
CA ASN A 122 -17.66 8.59 -13.14
C ASN A 122 -16.57 8.03 -14.06
N ASP A 123 -15.30 8.36 -13.80
CA ASP A 123 -14.14 7.94 -14.58
C ASP A 123 -12.94 7.71 -13.64
N LEU A 124 -12.12 6.69 -13.92
CA LEU A 124 -10.90 6.38 -13.16
C LEU A 124 -9.73 7.33 -13.43
N ASP A 125 -9.86 8.20 -14.43
CA ASP A 125 -8.93 9.29 -14.67
C ASP A 125 -9.15 10.45 -13.69
N GLN A 126 -10.32 10.49 -13.03
CA GLN A 126 -10.56 11.39 -11.90
C GLN A 126 -9.69 10.97 -10.71
N ARG A 127 -9.17 11.97 -10.00
CA ARG A 127 -8.25 11.76 -8.88
C ARG A 127 -8.93 12.16 -7.58
N PRO A 128 -8.62 11.47 -6.47
CA PRO A 128 -9.19 11.82 -5.18
C PRO A 128 -8.70 13.19 -4.76
N GLU A 129 -9.59 14.00 -4.19
CA GLU A 129 -9.21 15.28 -3.61
C GLU A 129 -8.44 15.09 -2.30
N ALA A 130 -7.61 16.07 -1.95
CA ALA A 130 -6.84 16.01 -0.72
C ALA A 130 -7.78 16.06 0.50
N GLY A 131 -7.74 15.01 1.34
CA GLY A 131 -8.48 14.98 2.61
C GLY A 131 -9.76 14.13 2.61
N GLU A 132 -10.00 13.29 1.59
CA GLU A 132 -11.17 12.40 1.48
C GLU A 132 -11.20 11.22 2.49
N GLY A 133 -10.48 11.34 3.62
CA GLY A 133 -10.53 10.37 4.71
C GLY A 133 -9.97 8.98 4.39
N ALA A 134 -9.37 8.77 3.21
CA ALA A 134 -8.72 7.53 2.85
C ALA A 134 -7.51 7.78 1.94
N VAL A 135 -6.55 6.85 1.98
CA VAL A 135 -5.41 6.81 1.07
C VAL A 135 -5.49 5.54 0.25
N PHE A 136 -5.58 5.69 -1.07
CA PHE A 136 -5.57 4.57 -2.00
C PHE A 136 -4.17 4.34 -2.55
N MET A 137 -3.79 3.08 -2.73
CA MET A 137 -2.48 2.70 -3.26
C MET A 137 -2.58 1.43 -4.11
N ARG A 138 -1.59 1.21 -4.96
CA ARG A 138 -1.32 -0.10 -5.55
C ARG A 138 0.04 -0.61 -5.14
N TRP A 139 0.13 -1.81 -4.55
CA TRP A 139 1.40 -2.38 -4.08
C TRP A 139 1.89 -3.46 -5.04
N LYS A 140 3.14 -3.35 -5.50
CA LYS A 140 3.79 -4.31 -6.38
C LYS A 140 5.02 -4.89 -5.71
N GLU A 141 4.91 -6.15 -5.30
CA GLU A 141 6.05 -6.95 -4.87
C GLU A 141 7.08 -7.08 -6.00
N LYS A 142 8.36 -6.97 -5.65
CA LYS A 142 9.48 -6.95 -6.60
C LYS A 142 10.36 -8.19 -6.48
N PHE A 143 10.77 -8.53 -5.26
CA PHE A 143 11.71 -9.61 -5.01
C PHE A 143 11.59 -10.11 -3.56
N LEU A 144 12.08 -11.33 -3.32
CA LEU A 144 12.19 -11.93 -2.00
C LEU A 144 13.35 -11.37 -1.19
N VAL A 145 13.21 -11.44 0.13
CA VAL A 145 14.24 -11.08 1.11
C VAL A 145 14.42 -12.29 2.05
N PRO A 146 15.66 -12.68 2.38
CA PRO A 146 16.93 -12.00 2.07
C PRO A 146 17.47 -12.24 0.66
N ASP A 147 17.03 -13.28 -0.04
CA ASP A 147 17.57 -13.62 -1.36
C ASP A 147 16.69 -13.11 -2.52
N HIS A 148 17.09 -11.96 -3.08
CA HIS A 148 16.41 -11.33 -4.21
C HIS A 148 16.59 -12.05 -5.55
N ARG A 149 17.44 -13.09 -5.60
CA ARG A 149 17.70 -13.86 -6.83
C ARG A 149 16.68 -14.97 -7.05
N VAL A 150 15.96 -15.36 -6.00
CA VAL A 150 14.87 -16.33 -6.09
C VAL A 150 13.69 -15.68 -6.81
N LYS A 151 13.32 -16.25 -7.97
CA LYS A 151 12.22 -15.75 -8.81
C LYS A 151 10.99 -16.65 -8.78
N ASP A 152 11.22 -17.95 -8.60
CA ASP A 152 10.19 -18.97 -8.63
C ASP A 152 10.06 -19.61 -7.25
N ILE A 153 8.83 -19.70 -6.75
CA ILE A 153 8.49 -20.34 -5.48
C ILE A 153 7.49 -21.44 -5.82
N THR A 154 7.82 -22.68 -5.49
CA THR A 154 6.91 -23.81 -5.73
C THR A 154 5.58 -23.56 -5.01
N GLY A 155 4.48 -23.53 -5.76
CA GLY A 155 3.13 -23.32 -5.21
C GLY A 155 2.76 -21.86 -4.87
N ALA A 156 3.61 -20.87 -5.17
CA ALA A 156 3.34 -19.46 -4.88
C ALA A 156 3.86 -18.51 -5.98
N SER A 157 3.33 -17.29 -6.03
CA SER A 157 3.80 -16.23 -6.93
C SER A 157 3.53 -14.85 -6.35
N PHE A 158 4.43 -13.90 -6.62
CA PHE A 158 4.30 -12.47 -6.33
C PHE A 158 4.26 -11.61 -7.61
N ALA A 159 3.90 -12.21 -8.76
CA ALA A 159 3.85 -11.53 -10.05
C ALA A 159 2.75 -10.46 -10.13
N GLY A 160 1.68 -10.63 -9.37
CA GLY A 160 0.55 -9.70 -9.31
C GLY A 160 0.85 -8.42 -8.53
N PHE A 161 -0.22 -7.71 -8.16
CA PHE A 161 -0.18 -6.52 -7.32
C PHE A 161 -1.45 -6.44 -6.47
N TYR A 162 -1.43 -5.59 -5.45
CA TYR A 162 -2.55 -5.37 -4.55
C TYR A 162 -3.21 -4.02 -4.80
N TYR A 163 -4.54 -3.98 -4.80
CA TYR A 163 -5.30 -2.75 -4.58
C TYR A 163 -5.42 -2.53 -3.08
N VAL A 164 -5.08 -1.34 -2.60
CA VAL A 164 -5.00 -1.03 -1.17
C VAL A 164 -5.77 0.25 -0.87
N CYS A 165 -6.53 0.23 0.22
CA CYS A 165 -7.22 1.39 0.78
C CYS A 165 -6.90 1.44 2.28
N VAL A 166 -6.32 2.54 2.73
CA VAL A 166 -6.15 2.86 4.14
C VAL A 166 -7.24 3.85 4.49
N ASP A 167 -8.32 3.36 5.12
CA ASP A 167 -9.41 4.20 5.61
C ASP A 167 -8.99 4.87 6.93
N LEU A 168 -8.95 6.18 6.93
CA LEU A 168 -8.52 7.02 8.06
C LEU A 168 -9.72 7.55 8.86
N ASP A 169 -10.93 7.35 8.35
CA ASP A 169 -12.18 7.59 9.08
C ASP A 169 -13.11 6.37 8.99
N PRO A 170 -12.79 5.30 9.73
CA PRO A 170 -13.63 4.11 9.76
C PRO A 170 -15.01 4.39 10.40
N SER A 171 -15.16 5.46 11.18
CA SER A 171 -16.40 5.78 11.88
C SER A 171 -17.51 6.27 10.95
N ALA A 172 -17.15 6.91 9.83
CA ALA A 172 -18.09 7.30 8.78
C ALA A 172 -18.53 6.12 7.86
N SER A 173 -17.96 4.93 8.03
CA SER A 173 -18.24 3.75 7.18
C SER A 173 -19.38 2.85 7.68
N SER A 174 -19.88 3.07 8.90
CA SER A 174 -20.94 2.28 9.54
C SER A 174 -22.35 2.84 9.35
N SER A 175 -22.51 3.95 8.65
CA SER A 175 -23.76 4.71 8.52
C SER A 175 -24.39 4.71 7.12
N SER A 176 -24.07 3.71 6.28
CA SER A 176 -24.69 3.53 4.96
C SER A 176 -25.18 2.12 4.72
#